data_AF-A0A7C4TDD5-F1
#
_entry.id   AF-A0A7C4TDD5-F1
#
_cell.length_a   1.000
_cell.length_b   1.000
_cell.length_c   1.000
_cell.angle_alpha   90.00
_cell.angle_beta   90.00
_cell.angle_gamma   90.00
#
_symmetry.space_group_name_H-M   'P 1'
#
loop_
_entity.id
_entity.type
_entity.pdbx_description
1 polymer ?
#
loop_
_entity_poly.entity_id
_entity_poly.type
_entity_poly.pdbx_seq_one_letter_code
_entity_poly.pdbx_strand_id
1 'polypeptide(L)'
;MGKKTYKMILLLFYCAAANCSHKFERGYYHDDGACFSPDGNYIAFAHAQVYYQESGAVDTLVSGIYIMKLDSTELKLVCEGIGNNVDWSSDGKMLVFNAQNELWLYIIEKDSLIQLTNDGEIKHSARFSPDGKKIAYYIPFVGRGICVINIDGTNNHSIFPGDENFAPACGPDWFKSGDKFLFVGWFRDPTVDGGWCTALCYADTTGKNLVKLLDAESMGFRIGEISSPTLSPDEKEILFYALKKGKEQNQEIWKVNIDGTNPRQLTHLGGEDPSWSPDGKWIIFSDGSTGGLSLMRPDGSDYRKITSYE
;
A
#
# COMPACT_ATOMS: atom_id res chain seq x y z
N MET A 1 -11.17 -31.84 7.36
CA MET A 1 -11.77 -30.78 8.20
C MET A 1 -11.94 -29.55 7.31
N GLY A 2 -13.18 -29.09 7.13
CA GLY A 2 -13.57 -28.18 6.04
C GLY A 2 -12.92 -26.80 6.15
N LYS A 3 -12.33 -26.33 5.04
CA LYS A 3 -11.86 -24.96 4.87
C LYS A 3 -13.09 -24.04 4.83
N LYS A 4 -13.27 -23.20 5.85
CA LYS A 4 -14.29 -22.15 5.82
C LYS A 4 -13.75 -21.01 4.96
N THR A 5 -14.19 -20.95 3.71
CA THR A 5 -14.15 -19.71 2.93
C THR A 5 -15.31 -18.86 3.44
N TYR A 6 -15.02 -17.70 4.03
CA TYR A 6 -16.06 -16.84 4.57
C TYR A 6 -16.51 -15.86 3.50
N LYS A 7 -17.82 -15.87 3.19
CA LYS A 7 -18.46 -14.74 2.51
C LYS A 7 -18.49 -13.60 3.50
N MET A 8 -17.68 -12.57 3.26
CA MET A 8 -17.96 -11.27 3.85
C MET A 8 -19.20 -10.75 3.12
N ILE A 9 -20.39 -11.08 3.64
CA ILE A 9 -21.61 -10.38 3.25
C ILE A 9 -21.44 -9.00 3.89
N LEU A 10 -20.81 -8.08 3.17
CA LEU A 10 -20.99 -6.66 3.42
C LEU A 10 -22.49 -6.45 3.27
N LEU A 11 -23.22 -6.44 4.40
CA LEU A 11 -24.63 -6.09 4.40
C LEU A 11 -24.70 -4.74 3.68
N LEU A 12 -25.47 -4.72 2.59
CA LEU A 12 -25.88 -3.52 1.88
C LEU A 12 -26.29 -2.46 2.90
N PHE A 13 -25.37 -1.59 3.28
CA PHE A 13 -25.74 -0.26 3.73
C PHE A 13 -26.15 0.45 2.45
N TYR A 14 -27.41 0.22 2.06
CA TYR A 14 -28.16 1.13 1.24
C TYR A 14 -28.09 2.47 1.98
N CYS A 15 -27.15 3.32 1.60
CA CYS A 15 -27.18 4.70 2.01
C CYS A 15 -28.52 5.24 1.51
N ALA A 16 -29.39 5.65 2.43
CA ALA A 16 -30.72 6.18 2.17
C ALA A 16 -30.67 7.58 1.51
N ALA A 17 -29.73 7.77 0.59
CA ALA A 17 -29.44 9.02 -0.09
C ALA A 17 -29.21 8.76 -1.59
N ALA A 18 -30.24 8.30 -2.29
CA ALA A 18 -30.60 8.78 -3.63
C ALA A 18 -31.70 7.90 -4.24
N ASN A 19 -32.82 8.52 -4.60
CA ASN A 19 -33.77 8.01 -5.60
C ASN A 19 -33.10 7.93 -6.99
N CYS A 20 -32.11 7.06 -7.18
CA CYS A 20 -31.54 6.80 -8.51
C CYS A 20 -32.10 5.49 -9.05
N SER A 21 -32.94 5.60 -10.08
CA SER A 21 -33.53 4.49 -10.83
C SER A 21 -32.60 3.91 -11.92
N HIS A 22 -31.28 3.98 -11.72
CA HIS A 22 -30.31 3.51 -12.70
C HIS A 22 -29.96 2.03 -12.44
N LYS A 23 -30.00 1.22 -13.51
CA LYS A 23 -29.51 -0.17 -13.50
C LYS A 23 -27.98 -0.12 -13.67
N PHE A 24 -27.25 -0.83 -12.82
CA PHE A 24 -25.78 -0.97 -12.91
C PHE A 24 -25.43 -2.31 -13.59
N GLU A 25 -24.48 -2.32 -14.53
CA GLU A 25 -24.17 -3.50 -15.35
C GLU A 25 -23.19 -4.48 -14.68
N ARG A 26 -22.25 -3.98 -13.88
CA ARG A 26 -21.22 -4.79 -13.19
C ARG A 26 -20.49 -3.92 -12.17
N GLY A 27 -20.22 -4.46 -10.98
CA GLY A 27 -19.34 -3.82 -10.00
C GLY A 27 -18.07 -4.63 -9.82
N TYR A 28 -16.93 -3.96 -9.62
CA TYR A 28 -15.71 -4.61 -9.12
C TYR A 28 -15.40 -4.08 -7.72
N TYR A 29 -14.96 -4.98 -6.87
CA TYR A 29 -14.54 -4.70 -5.50
C TYR A 29 -13.03 -4.68 -5.44
N HIS A 30 -12.48 -3.81 -4.61
CA HIS A 30 -11.03 -3.74 -4.43
C HIS A 30 -10.73 -3.39 -2.97
N ASP A 31 -10.09 -4.33 -2.28
CA ASP A 31 -9.42 -4.07 -1.02
C ASP A 31 -7.95 -3.81 -1.27
N ASP A 32 -7.43 -2.72 -0.71
CA ASP A 32 -6.08 -2.25 -1.01
C ASP A 32 -5.31 -1.76 0.23
N GLY A 33 -3.98 -1.82 0.14
CA GLY A 33 -3.04 -1.26 1.11
C GLY A 33 -3.23 -1.81 2.51
N ALA A 34 -3.59 -3.10 2.63
CA ALA A 34 -3.87 -3.73 3.91
C ALA A 34 -2.62 -3.89 4.77
N CYS A 35 -2.75 -3.62 6.07
CA CYS A 35 -1.66 -3.76 7.03
C CYS A 35 -2.17 -4.25 8.39
N PHE A 36 -1.32 -5.00 9.09
CA PHE A 36 -1.63 -5.50 10.42
C PHE A 36 -1.45 -4.43 11.49
N SER A 37 -2.29 -4.47 12.53
CA SER A 37 -2.01 -3.76 13.78
C SER A 37 -0.71 -4.28 14.42
N PRO A 38 -0.01 -3.47 15.24
CA PRO A 38 1.25 -3.89 15.85
C PRO A 38 1.18 -5.14 16.73
N ASP A 39 0.00 -5.43 17.30
CA ASP A 39 -0.27 -6.64 18.09
C ASP A 39 -0.67 -7.86 17.23
N GLY A 40 -0.89 -7.66 15.92
CA GLY A 40 -1.28 -8.69 14.96
C GLY A 40 -2.73 -9.15 15.04
N ASN A 41 -3.59 -8.50 15.85
CA ASN A 41 -4.97 -8.92 16.04
C ASN A 41 -5.97 -8.27 15.06
N TYR A 42 -5.60 -7.15 14.46
CA TYR A 42 -6.43 -6.40 13.53
C TYR A 42 -5.71 -6.18 12.20
N ILE A 43 -6.49 -5.92 11.16
CA ILE A 43 -6.07 -5.49 9.84
C ILE A 43 -6.77 -4.16 9.57
N ALA A 44 -6.03 -3.15 9.13
CA ALA A 44 -6.62 -1.98 8.50
C ALA A 44 -6.46 -2.09 6.99
N PHE A 45 -7.47 -1.68 6.23
CA PHE A 45 -7.43 -1.71 4.76
C PHE A 45 -8.37 -0.66 4.16
N ALA A 46 -8.08 -0.26 2.94
CA ALA A 46 -9.01 0.49 2.10
C ALA A 46 -9.95 -0.48 1.40
N HIS A 47 -11.24 -0.14 1.32
CA HIS A 47 -12.22 -0.85 0.52
C HIS A 47 -12.81 0.11 -0.51
N ALA A 48 -13.01 -0.35 -1.73
CA ALA A 48 -13.74 0.35 -2.76
C ALA A 48 -14.68 -0.59 -3.52
N GLN A 49 -15.90 -0.12 -3.73
CA GLN A 49 -16.88 -0.73 -4.61
C GLN A 49 -17.19 0.23 -5.75
N VAL A 50 -16.78 -0.18 -6.96
CA VAL A 50 -16.89 0.61 -8.17
C VAL A 50 -18.04 0.08 -9.00
N TYR A 51 -19.02 0.93 -9.34
CA TYR A 51 -20.11 0.62 -10.24
C TYR A 51 -19.92 1.35 -11.57
N TYR A 52 -20.24 0.67 -12.67
CA TYR A 52 -20.33 1.29 -13.98
C TYR A 52 -21.78 1.61 -14.31
N GLN A 53 -22.03 2.84 -14.71
CA GLN A 53 -23.26 3.22 -15.39
C GLN A 53 -23.27 2.65 -16.81
N GLU A 54 -24.46 2.43 -17.38
CA GLU A 54 -24.64 2.04 -18.80
C GLU A 54 -23.97 3.03 -19.78
N SER A 55 -23.74 4.27 -19.35
CA SER A 55 -23.04 5.32 -20.11
C SER A 55 -21.51 5.14 -20.17
N GLY A 56 -20.95 4.20 -19.40
CA GLY A 56 -19.51 4.05 -19.17
C GLY A 56 -18.94 4.97 -18.09
N ALA A 57 -19.77 5.82 -17.46
CA ALA A 57 -19.35 6.61 -16.30
C ALA A 57 -19.17 5.73 -15.05
N VAL A 58 -18.19 6.08 -14.22
CA VAL A 58 -17.87 5.36 -12.99
C VAL A 58 -18.56 6.03 -11.80
N ASP A 59 -19.44 5.31 -11.12
CA ASP A 59 -19.99 5.69 -9.82
C ASP A 59 -19.30 4.85 -8.72
N THR A 60 -18.53 5.48 -7.85
CA THR A 60 -18.04 4.82 -6.62
C THR A 60 -19.05 5.13 -5.52
N LEU A 61 -19.78 4.11 -5.05
CA LEU A 61 -20.87 4.32 -4.08
C LEU A 61 -20.51 3.89 -2.66
N VAL A 62 -19.49 3.05 -2.48
CA VAL A 62 -18.98 2.71 -1.14
C VAL A 62 -17.46 2.60 -1.24
N SER A 63 -16.76 3.55 -0.63
CA SER A 63 -15.34 3.44 -0.36
C SER A 63 -15.05 3.96 1.03
N GLY A 64 -14.04 3.40 1.69
CA GLY A 64 -13.64 3.84 3.01
C GLY A 64 -12.46 3.08 3.56
N ILE A 65 -11.98 3.56 4.70
CA ILE A 65 -10.97 2.87 5.50
C ILE A 65 -11.68 2.02 6.54
N TYR A 66 -11.28 0.75 6.65
CA TYR A 66 -11.86 -0.20 7.58
C TYR A 66 -10.79 -0.76 8.52
N ILE A 67 -11.20 -1.06 9.75
CA ILE A 67 -10.46 -1.91 10.68
C ILE A 67 -11.27 -3.19 10.86
N MET A 68 -10.63 -4.34 10.66
CA MET A 68 -11.24 -5.65 10.86
C MET A 68 -10.38 -6.48 11.79
N LYS A 69 -10.99 -7.24 12.67
CA LYS A 69 -10.28 -8.22 13.49
C LYS A 69 -9.88 -9.42 12.65
N LEU A 70 -8.70 -9.99 12.87
CA LEU A 70 -8.13 -11.04 12.04
C LEU A 70 -8.98 -12.33 11.99
N ASP A 71 -9.76 -12.59 13.03
CA ASP A 71 -10.74 -13.68 13.08
C ASP A 71 -12.09 -13.36 12.39
N SER A 72 -12.18 -12.18 11.78
CA SER A 72 -13.34 -11.61 11.08
C SER A 72 -14.59 -11.45 11.96
N THR A 73 -14.47 -11.41 13.28
CA THR A 73 -15.64 -11.23 14.17
C THR A 73 -16.05 -9.77 14.33
N GLU A 74 -15.19 -8.83 13.94
CA GLU A 74 -15.40 -7.39 14.10
C GLU A 74 -14.97 -6.67 12.82
N LEU A 75 -15.79 -5.72 12.35
CA LEU A 75 -15.50 -4.82 11.25
C LEU A 75 -16.00 -3.42 11.61
N LYS A 76 -15.13 -2.43 11.51
CA LYS A 76 -15.41 -1.02 11.81
C LYS A 76 -15.04 -0.16 10.60
N LEU A 77 -15.99 0.65 10.15
CA LEU A 77 -15.72 1.76 9.23
C LEU A 77 -15.06 2.91 10.00
N VAL A 78 -13.91 3.38 9.53
CA VAL A 78 -13.12 4.47 10.13
C VAL A 78 -13.42 5.79 9.43
N CYS A 79 -13.47 5.79 8.10
CA CYS A 79 -13.66 6.98 7.29
C CYS A 79 -14.41 6.62 6.01
N GLU A 80 -15.44 7.40 5.67
CA GLU A 80 -16.14 7.31 4.39
C GLU A 80 -15.42 8.08 3.28
N GLY A 81 -15.52 7.57 2.06
CA GLY A 81 -14.93 8.17 0.87
C GLY A 81 -13.71 7.43 0.34
N ILE A 82 -13.24 7.83 -0.84
CA ILE A 82 -12.09 7.22 -1.50
C ILE A 82 -10.84 7.52 -0.67
N GLY A 83 -10.32 6.48 -0.01
CA GLY A 83 -9.09 6.55 0.74
C GLY A 83 -8.28 5.27 0.60
N ASN A 84 -6.96 5.38 0.53
CA ASN A 84 -6.03 4.32 0.17
C ASN A 84 -4.77 4.36 1.05
N ASN A 85 -4.01 3.25 1.06
CA ASN A 85 -2.73 3.07 1.75
C ASN A 85 -2.75 3.50 3.23
N VAL A 86 -3.39 2.67 4.06
CA VAL A 86 -3.43 2.86 5.51
C VAL A 86 -2.17 2.31 6.17
N ASP A 87 -1.79 2.89 7.31
CA ASP A 87 -0.73 2.40 8.17
C ASP A 87 -1.04 2.63 9.65
N TRP A 88 -0.55 1.74 10.52
CA TRP A 88 -0.73 1.82 11.96
C TRP A 88 0.45 2.54 12.63
N SER A 89 0.16 3.36 13.63
CA SER A 89 1.22 3.80 14.55
C SER A 89 1.79 2.60 15.30
N SER A 90 3.07 2.65 15.67
CA SER A 90 3.76 1.54 16.33
C SER A 90 3.17 1.14 17.69
N ASP A 91 2.43 2.05 18.34
CA ASP A 91 1.69 1.80 19.58
C ASP A 91 0.24 1.30 19.37
N GLY A 92 -0.21 1.22 18.11
CA GLY A 92 -1.53 0.73 17.72
C GLY A 92 -2.68 1.68 18.05
N LYS A 93 -2.40 2.95 18.38
CA LYS A 93 -3.43 3.92 18.80
C LYS A 93 -3.94 4.81 17.68
N MET A 94 -3.26 4.83 16.55
CA MET A 94 -3.53 5.75 15.46
C MET A 94 -3.42 5.04 14.11
N LEU A 95 -4.19 5.52 13.13
CA LEU A 95 -4.01 5.21 11.72
C LEU A 95 -3.64 6.46 10.96
N VAL A 96 -2.79 6.33 9.95
CA VAL A 96 -2.61 7.32 8.89
C VAL A 96 -3.08 6.72 7.58
N PHE A 97 -3.75 7.52 6.76
CA PHE A 97 -4.18 7.11 5.43
C PHE A 97 -4.36 8.32 4.53
N ASN A 98 -4.41 8.08 3.23
CA ASN A 98 -4.74 9.10 2.24
C ASN A 98 -6.25 9.06 2.01
N ALA A 99 -6.93 10.20 2.03
CA ALA A 99 -8.32 10.32 1.59
C ALA A 99 -8.57 11.72 1.02
N GLN A 100 -9.31 11.80 -0.10
CA GLN A 100 -9.62 13.07 -0.78
C GLN A 100 -8.36 13.92 -1.10
N ASN A 101 -7.29 13.26 -1.56
CA ASN A 101 -5.97 13.86 -1.83
C ASN A 101 -5.25 14.41 -0.59
N GLU A 102 -5.68 14.07 0.63
CA GLU A 102 -5.07 14.58 1.85
C GLU A 102 -4.64 13.45 2.77
N LEU A 103 -3.66 13.74 3.63
CA LEU A 103 -3.30 12.86 4.73
C LEU A 103 -4.27 13.09 5.89
N TRP A 104 -4.82 11.99 6.38
CA TRP A 104 -5.68 11.96 7.54
C TRP A 104 -5.10 11.08 8.61
N LEU A 105 -5.28 11.53 9.85
CA LEU A 105 -4.89 10.84 11.05
C LEU A 105 -6.15 10.47 11.81
N TYR A 106 -6.31 9.19 12.12
CA TYR A 106 -7.41 8.70 12.94
C TYR A 106 -6.89 8.30 14.32
N ILE A 107 -7.48 8.88 15.36
CA ILE A 107 -7.17 8.56 16.76
C ILE A 107 -8.22 7.57 17.27
N ILE A 108 -7.79 6.32 17.50
CA ILE A 108 -8.69 5.19 17.74
C ILE A 108 -9.50 5.36 19.03
N GLU A 109 -8.83 5.68 20.15
CA GLU A 109 -9.50 5.83 21.46
C GLU A 109 -10.52 6.98 21.50
N LYS A 110 -10.34 7.99 20.64
CA LYS A 110 -11.20 9.18 20.58
C LYS A 110 -12.23 9.11 19.47
N ASP A 111 -12.15 8.10 18.62
CA ASP A 111 -12.95 7.97 17.40
C ASP A 111 -12.96 9.26 16.57
N SER A 112 -11.77 9.84 16.36
CA SER A 112 -11.62 11.21 15.84
C SER A 112 -10.65 11.27 14.67
N LEU A 113 -11.03 12.05 13.65
CA LEU A 113 -10.22 12.31 12.47
C LEU A 113 -9.58 13.71 12.55
N ILE A 114 -8.31 13.78 12.15
CA ILE A 114 -7.53 15.01 12.02
C ILE A 114 -6.97 15.05 10.59
N GLN A 115 -7.27 16.12 9.86
CA GLN A 115 -6.65 16.39 8.57
C GLN A 115 -5.24 16.95 8.79
N LEU A 116 -4.21 16.29 8.24
CA LEU A 116 -2.80 16.69 8.40
C LEU A 116 -2.30 17.60 7.29
N THR A 117 -2.83 17.46 6.08
CA THR A 117 -2.47 18.27 4.91
C THR A 117 -3.73 18.88 4.30
N ASN A 118 -3.59 20.02 3.62
CA ASN A 118 -4.71 20.72 2.97
C ASN A 118 -4.25 21.51 1.74
N ASP A 119 -3.34 20.93 0.97
CA ASP A 119 -2.73 21.58 -0.20
C ASP A 119 -3.32 21.10 -1.54
N GLY A 120 -4.22 20.12 -1.52
CA GLY A 120 -4.90 19.53 -2.67
C GLY A 120 -4.05 18.57 -3.51
N GLU A 121 -2.78 18.36 -3.18
CA GLU A 121 -1.88 17.46 -3.92
C GLU A 121 -2.12 16.00 -3.53
N ILE A 122 -2.17 15.06 -4.47
CA ILE A 122 -2.40 13.64 -4.11
C ILE A 122 -1.21 13.08 -3.32
N LYS A 123 -1.49 12.43 -2.18
CA LYS A 123 -0.51 11.69 -1.36
C LYS A 123 -0.73 10.19 -1.52
N HIS A 124 0.36 9.45 -1.50
CA HIS A 124 0.37 7.99 -1.58
C HIS A 124 1.26 7.38 -0.50
N SER A 125 0.96 6.13 -0.15
CA SER A 125 1.81 5.25 0.65
C SER A 125 2.31 5.88 1.96
N ALA A 126 1.40 6.47 2.73
CA ALA A 126 1.74 7.07 4.02
C ALA A 126 2.20 5.98 5.00
N ARG A 127 3.30 6.23 5.71
CA ARG A 127 3.87 5.32 6.72
C ARG A 127 4.35 6.08 7.96
N PHE A 128 3.99 5.61 9.14
CA PHE A 128 4.50 6.15 10.39
C PHE A 128 5.98 5.87 10.55
N SER A 129 6.71 6.81 11.15
CA SER A 129 8.05 6.53 11.65
C SER A 129 8.00 5.50 12.79
N PRO A 130 9.08 4.75 13.05
CA PRO A 130 9.10 3.73 14.09
C PRO A 130 8.76 4.27 15.49
N ASP A 131 9.10 5.52 15.77
CA ASP A 131 8.80 6.22 17.03
C ASP A 131 7.39 6.84 17.07
N GLY A 132 6.62 6.74 15.98
CA GLY A 132 5.25 7.23 15.85
C GLY A 132 5.11 8.74 15.76
N LYS A 133 6.19 9.52 15.63
CA LYS A 133 6.15 11.00 15.68
C LYS A 133 6.10 11.68 14.31
N LYS A 134 6.42 10.95 13.25
CA LYS A 134 6.45 11.46 11.89
C LYS A 134 5.72 10.51 10.95
N ILE A 135 5.39 11.02 9.78
CA ILE A 135 4.82 10.27 8.68
C ILE A 135 5.67 10.56 7.45
N ALA A 136 6.10 9.50 6.75
CA ALA A 136 6.66 9.60 5.41
C ALA A 136 5.57 9.29 4.39
N TYR A 137 5.61 9.95 3.24
CA TYR A 137 4.63 9.74 2.18
C TYR A 137 5.22 10.16 0.84
N TYR A 138 4.53 9.84 -0.25
CA TYR A 138 4.95 10.14 -1.61
C TYR A 138 3.97 11.07 -2.33
N ILE A 139 4.49 12.03 -3.09
CA ILE A 139 3.72 12.90 -4.01
C ILE A 139 4.20 12.68 -5.45
N PRO A 140 3.31 12.33 -6.40
CA PRO A 140 3.68 11.85 -7.75
C PRO A 140 3.97 12.97 -8.77
N PHE A 141 4.68 14.02 -8.35
CA PHE A 141 5.05 15.15 -9.22
C PHE A 141 6.52 15.57 -9.04
N VAL A 142 7.10 16.04 -10.15
CA VAL A 142 8.47 16.56 -10.21
C VAL A 142 8.64 17.69 -9.18
N GLY A 143 9.64 17.56 -8.30
CA GLY A 143 9.96 18.55 -7.27
C GLY A 143 9.40 18.27 -5.87
N ARG A 144 8.65 17.18 -5.66
CA ARG A 144 8.04 16.82 -4.37
C ARG A 144 8.52 15.46 -3.85
N GLY A 145 8.24 14.39 -4.58
CA GLY A 145 8.77 13.05 -4.29
C GLY A 145 8.49 12.53 -2.88
N ILE A 146 9.50 11.96 -2.21
CA ILE A 146 9.36 11.45 -0.83
C ILE A 146 9.37 12.63 0.13
N CYS A 147 8.32 12.75 0.93
CA CYS A 147 8.08 13.83 1.88
C CYS A 147 7.98 13.29 3.32
N VAL A 148 8.25 14.15 4.29
CA VAL A 148 8.08 13.86 5.71
C VAL A 148 7.32 15.00 6.38
N ILE A 149 6.37 14.64 7.24
CA ILE A 149 5.58 15.56 8.06
C ILE A 149 5.55 15.05 9.51
N ASN A 150 5.51 15.96 10.49
CA ASN A 150 5.26 15.58 11.88
C ASN A 150 3.78 15.22 12.08
N ILE A 151 3.45 14.40 13.08
CA ILE A 151 2.05 14.02 13.37
C ILE A 151 1.16 15.19 13.83
N ASP A 152 1.73 16.34 14.16
CA ASP A 152 1.01 17.59 14.45
C ASP A 152 0.82 18.48 13.21
N GLY A 153 1.19 17.97 12.02
CA GLY A 153 1.12 18.68 10.75
C GLY A 153 2.29 19.64 10.48
N THR A 154 3.20 19.82 11.44
CA THR A 154 4.35 20.73 11.26
C THR A 154 5.49 20.09 10.48
N ASN A 155 6.44 20.92 10.04
CA ASN A 155 7.67 20.48 9.36
C ASN A 155 7.39 19.60 8.13
N ASN A 156 6.35 19.91 7.36
CA ASN A 156 6.08 19.25 6.09
C ASN A 156 7.11 19.68 5.04
N HIS A 157 7.94 18.76 4.54
CA HIS A 157 8.95 19.05 3.53
C HIS A 157 9.31 17.81 2.69
N SER A 158 9.79 18.07 1.48
CA SER A 158 10.38 17.05 0.62
C SER A 158 11.77 16.66 1.10
N ILE A 159 12.05 15.36 1.14
CA ILE A 159 13.37 14.77 1.37
C ILE A 159 14.06 14.48 0.03
N PHE A 160 13.30 14.01 -0.95
CA PHE A 160 13.80 13.65 -2.28
C PHE A 160 12.91 14.23 -3.37
N PRO A 161 13.13 15.47 -3.83
CA PRO A 161 12.28 16.11 -4.85
C PRO A 161 12.50 15.55 -6.27
N GLY A 162 13.54 14.73 -6.48
CA GLY A 162 14.01 14.29 -7.79
C GLY A 162 14.90 15.34 -8.48
N ASP A 163 15.69 14.89 -9.45
CA ASP A 163 16.57 15.65 -10.32
C ASP A 163 16.64 15.03 -11.73
N GLU A 164 17.58 15.49 -12.57
CA GLU A 164 17.74 15.02 -13.95
C GLU A 164 18.20 13.56 -14.10
N ASN A 165 18.69 12.95 -13.02
CA ASN A 165 19.24 11.59 -12.97
C ASN A 165 18.44 10.65 -12.07
N PHE A 166 17.56 11.17 -11.22
CA PHE A 166 16.78 10.39 -10.28
C PHE A 166 15.42 11.00 -9.99
N ALA A 167 14.37 10.19 -9.91
CA ALA A 167 13.06 10.62 -9.43
C ALA A 167 12.44 9.53 -8.55
N PRO A 168 11.96 9.84 -7.34
CA PRO A 168 11.23 8.84 -6.55
C PRO A 168 9.91 8.45 -7.23
N ALA A 169 9.49 7.21 -7.03
CA ALA A 169 8.36 6.60 -7.73
C ALA A 169 7.23 6.16 -6.80
N CYS A 170 7.52 5.50 -5.66
CA CYS A 170 6.50 5.08 -4.70
C CYS A 170 7.08 4.57 -3.36
N GLY A 171 6.19 4.51 -2.36
CA GLY A 171 6.27 3.63 -1.18
C GLY A 171 7.48 3.80 -0.27
N PRO A 172 7.61 4.90 0.50
CA PRO A 172 8.58 4.93 1.58
C PRO A 172 8.18 3.96 2.68
N ASP A 173 9.10 3.08 3.08
CA ASP A 173 9.03 2.27 4.30
C ASP A 173 10.21 2.63 5.20
N TRP A 174 9.97 2.77 6.50
CA TRP A 174 11.01 3.18 7.44
C TRP A 174 11.84 1.99 7.88
N PHE A 175 13.16 2.16 7.91
CA PHE A 175 13.98 1.28 8.73
C PHE A 175 13.67 1.52 10.21
N LYS A 176 13.77 0.49 11.04
CA LYS A 176 13.51 0.51 12.49
C LYS A 176 14.36 1.52 13.24
N SER A 177 15.55 1.80 12.74
CA SER A 177 16.44 2.85 13.25
C SER A 177 15.82 4.25 13.15
N GLY A 178 14.87 4.45 12.24
CA GLY A 178 14.21 5.74 11.98
C GLY A 178 15.09 6.74 11.23
N ASP A 179 16.28 6.34 10.78
CA ASP A 179 17.25 7.19 10.08
C ASP A 179 17.27 6.96 8.56
N LYS A 180 16.59 5.93 8.04
CA LYS A 180 16.55 5.57 6.62
C LYS A 180 15.16 5.21 6.12
N PHE A 181 15.02 5.31 4.80
CA PHE A 181 13.87 4.83 4.03
C PHE A 181 14.28 3.74 3.06
N LEU A 182 13.44 2.73 2.88
CA LEU A 182 13.35 1.90 1.67
C LEU A 182 12.26 2.50 0.77
N PHE A 183 12.49 2.60 -0.52
CA PHE A 183 11.47 3.06 -1.48
C PHE A 183 11.84 2.69 -2.92
N VAL A 184 10.94 2.94 -3.88
CA VAL A 184 11.25 2.79 -5.32
C VAL A 184 11.59 4.13 -5.92
N GLY A 185 12.65 4.16 -6.73
CA GLY A 185 13.04 5.32 -7.52
C GLY A 185 13.31 4.96 -8.98
N TRP A 186 13.07 5.92 -9.86
CA TRP A 186 13.56 5.96 -11.23
C TRP A 186 14.99 6.47 -11.23
N PHE A 187 15.89 5.74 -11.87
CA PHE A 187 17.27 6.12 -12.07
C PHE A 187 17.54 6.22 -13.56
N ARG A 188 18.29 7.25 -13.96
CA ARG A 188 18.75 7.38 -15.33
C ARG A 188 19.69 6.25 -15.66
N ASP A 189 19.37 5.51 -16.72
CA ASP A 189 20.17 4.39 -17.21
C ASP A 189 20.24 4.43 -18.74
N PRO A 190 21.36 4.90 -19.33
CA PRO A 190 21.48 5.02 -20.78
C PRO A 190 21.58 3.66 -21.50
N THR A 191 21.73 2.56 -20.77
CA THR A 191 21.79 1.21 -21.34
C THR A 191 20.41 0.60 -21.58
N VAL A 192 19.37 1.21 -21.02
CA VAL A 192 17.99 0.75 -21.09
C VAL A 192 17.21 1.59 -22.11
N ASP A 193 16.35 0.95 -22.90
CA ASP A 193 15.47 1.66 -23.83
C ASP A 193 14.54 2.62 -23.06
N GLY A 194 14.42 3.86 -23.52
CA GLY A 194 13.78 4.95 -22.78
C GLY A 194 14.67 5.66 -21.75
N GLY A 195 15.88 5.16 -21.46
CA GLY A 195 16.90 5.87 -20.70
C GLY A 195 16.68 5.95 -19.18
N TRP A 196 15.68 5.26 -18.65
CA TRP A 196 15.32 5.24 -17.23
C TRP A 196 14.96 3.84 -16.77
N CYS A 197 15.33 3.49 -15.54
CA CYS A 197 14.99 2.20 -14.94
C CYS A 197 14.51 2.39 -13.50
N THR A 198 13.41 1.72 -13.13
CA THR A 198 12.95 1.65 -11.74
C THR A 198 13.81 0.70 -10.92
N ALA A 199 14.09 1.06 -9.69
CA ALA A 199 14.86 0.24 -8.77
C ALA A 199 14.35 0.35 -7.33
N LEU A 200 14.55 -0.72 -6.58
CA LEU A 200 14.54 -0.66 -5.12
C LEU A 200 15.77 0.14 -4.68
N CYS A 201 15.58 1.04 -3.73
CA CYS A 201 16.66 1.86 -3.19
C CYS A 201 16.41 2.19 -1.73
N TYR A 202 17.48 2.56 -1.03
CA TYR A 202 17.36 3.13 0.31
C TYR A 202 18.19 4.39 0.42
N ALA A 203 17.81 5.25 1.36
CA ALA A 203 18.52 6.49 1.62
C ALA A 203 18.28 7.00 3.04
N ASP A 204 19.14 7.89 3.51
CA ASP A 204 18.98 8.52 4.81
C ASP A 204 17.81 9.50 4.80
N THR A 205 17.13 9.63 5.94
CA THR A 205 16.00 10.55 6.16
C THR A 205 16.39 12.02 6.05
N THR A 206 17.69 12.32 5.94
CA THR A 206 18.22 13.66 5.66
C THR A 206 18.30 13.99 4.16
N GLY A 207 17.88 13.08 3.27
CA GLY A 207 17.99 13.28 1.82
C GLY A 207 19.37 12.90 1.25
N LYS A 208 20.17 12.13 1.99
CA LYS A 208 21.57 11.80 1.64
C LYS A 208 21.75 10.30 1.50
N ASN A 209 22.93 9.91 0.99
CA ASN A 209 23.36 8.51 0.89
C ASN A 209 22.33 7.61 0.18
N LEU A 210 21.81 8.12 -0.95
CA LEU A 210 20.94 7.34 -1.83
C LEU A 210 21.73 6.18 -2.44
N VAL A 211 21.25 4.96 -2.21
CA VAL A 211 21.83 3.72 -2.73
C VAL A 211 20.79 2.98 -3.56
N LYS A 212 21.09 2.78 -4.85
CA LYS A 212 20.36 1.85 -5.70
C LYS A 212 20.69 0.42 -5.29
N LEU A 213 19.68 -0.34 -4.86
CA LEU A 213 19.86 -1.73 -4.41
C LEU A 213 19.78 -2.70 -5.59
N LEU A 214 18.67 -2.68 -6.31
CA LEU A 214 18.39 -3.65 -7.37
C LEU A 214 17.38 -3.08 -8.37
N ASP A 215 17.73 -3.08 -9.66
CA ASP A 215 16.91 -2.48 -10.72
C ASP A 215 16.07 -3.48 -11.51
N ALA A 216 15.00 -2.99 -12.12
CA ALA A 216 14.02 -3.80 -12.84
C ALA A 216 14.63 -4.61 -13.98
N GLU A 217 15.55 -4.02 -14.75
CA GLU A 217 16.16 -4.72 -15.88
C GLU A 217 17.04 -5.88 -15.38
N SER A 218 17.85 -5.68 -14.33
CA SER A 218 18.68 -6.74 -13.73
C SER A 218 17.88 -7.93 -13.19
N MET A 219 16.63 -7.70 -12.77
CA MET A 219 15.72 -8.73 -12.29
C MET A 219 14.84 -9.34 -13.38
N GLY A 220 14.87 -8.81 -14.60
CA GLY A 220 13.99 -9.24 -15.69
C GLY A 220 12.53 -8.82 -15.48
N PHE A 221 12.30 -7.72 -14.78
CA PHE A 221 10.99 -7.07 -14.65
C PHE A 221 10.78 -6.06 -15.77
N ARG A 222 9.51 -5.78 -16.06
CA ARG A 222 9.15 -4.65 -16.90
C ARG A 222 9.47 -3.37 -16.13
N ILE A 223 10.12 -2.43 -16.81
CA ILE A 223 10.50 -1.14 -16.25
C ILE A 223 9.24 -0.36 -15.87
N GLY A 224 9.25 0.28 -14.71
CA GLY A 224 8.09 1.02 -14.20
C GLY A 224 7.13 0.19 -13.37
N GLU A 225 7.38 -1.11 -13.23
CA GLU A 225 6.40 -2.04 -12.63
C GLU A 225 6.85 -2.58 -11.26
N ILE A 226 7.98 -2.14 -10.70
CA ILE A 226 8.31 -2.43 -9.30
C ILE A 226 7.59 -1.41 -8.42
N SER A 227 6.82 -1.87 -7.44
CA SER A 227 6.11 -0.94 -6.55
C SER A 227 5.84 -1.51 -5.14
N SER A 228 5.41 -0.62 -4.25
CA SER A 228 5.10 -0.81 -2.82
C SER A 228 6.07 -1.72 -2.07
N PRO A 229 7.34 -1.33 -1.95
CA PRO A 229 8.32 -2.12 -1.21
C PRO A 229 8.06 -2.04 0.30
N THR A 230 8.29 -3.13 1.02
CA THR A 230 8.22 -3.15 2.49
C THR A 230 9.27 -4.08 3.10
N LEU A 231 9.87 -3.65 4.20
CA LEU A 231 10.86 -4.40 4.96
C LEU A 231 10.20 -5.50 5.80
N SER A 232 10.85 -6.66 5.88
CA SER A 232 10.49 -7.66 6.88
C SER A 232 10.68 -7.10 8.29
N PRO A 233 9.95 -7.60 9.31
CA PRO A 233 10.15 -7.16 10.68
C PRO A 233 11.57 -7.37 11.20
N ASP A 234 12.38 -8.24 10.62
CA ASP A 234 13.79 -8.41 11.01
C ASP A 234 14.78 -7.69 10.07
N GLU A 235 14.28 -6.90 9.11
CA GLU A 235 15.01 -6.08 8.13
C GLU A 235 15.98 -6.87 7.24
N LYS A 236 15.74 -8.17 7.04
CA LYS A 236 16.57 -9.03 6.19
C LYS A 236 15.99 -9.27 4.80
N GLU A 237 14.69 -9.09 4.65
CA GLU A 237 13.98 -9.35 3.39
C GLU A 237 13.11 -8.14 3.03
N ILE A 238 12.87 -7.97 1.74
CA ILE A 238 11.99 -6.94 1.18
C ILE A 238 10.89 -7.66 0.41
N LEU A 239 9.63 -7.29 0.65
CA LEU A 239 8.52 -7.59 -0.27
C LEU A 239 8.30 -6.41 -1.19
N PHE A 240 7.83 -6.70 -2.39
CA PHE A 240 7.37 -5.74 -3.38
C PHE A 240 6.49 -6.49 -4.37
N TYR A 241 5.74 -5.78 -5.21
CA TYR A 241 5.11 -6.41 -6.36
C TYR A 241 5.75 -5.94 -7.66
N ALA A 242 5.76 -6.84 -8.65
CA ALA A 242 6.31 -6.55 -9.96
C ALA A 242 5.70 -7.36 -11.10
N LEU A 243 5.66 -6.77 -12.29
CA LEU A 243 5.34 -7.45 -13.53
C LEU A 243 6.61 -7.91 -14.25
N LYS A 244 6.70 -9.21 -14.57
CA LYS A 244 7.85 -9.78 -15.30
C LYS A 244 7.86 -9.35 -16.77
N LYS A 245 9.04 -9.12 -17.35
CA LYS A 245 9.20 -8.79 -18.77
C LYS A 245 8.56 -9.88 -19.65
N GLY A 246 7.79 -9.46 -20.65
CA GLY A 246 7.06 -10.37 -21.55
C GLY A 246 5.76 -10.96 -20.98
N LYS A 247 5.31 -10.52 -19.79
CA LYS A 247 3.95 -10.76 -19.30
C LYS A 247 3.05 -9.57 -19.62
N GLU A 248 1.81 -9.86 -19.99
CA GLU A 248 0.83 -8.83 -20.40
C GLU A 248 -0.08 -8.39 -19.24
N GLN A 249 -0.25 -9.23 -18.21
CA GLN A 249 -1.16 -8.99 -17.09
C GLN A 249 -0.59 -9.59 -15.80
N ASN A 250 -1.13 -9.11 -14.67
CA ASN A 250 -0.93 -9.54 -13.30
C ASN A 250 0.48 -9.26 -12.75
N GLN A 251 0.58 -8.20 -11.95
CA GLN A 251 1.70 -8.03 -11.04
C GLN A 251 1.67 -9.17 -10.00
N GLU A 252 2.85 -9.60 -9.57
CA GLU A 252 2.99 -10.70 -8.63
C GLU A 252 3.76 -10.22 -7.41
N ILE A 253 3.56 -10.85 -6.26
CA ILE A 253 4.35 -10.59 -5.07
C ILE A 253 5.71 -11.27 -5.20
N TRP A 254 6.75 -10.49 -4.97
CA TRP A 254 8.13 -10.93 -4.94
C TRP A 254 8.76 -10.64 -3.58
N LYS A 255 9.76 -11.44 -3.26
CA LYS A 255 10.62 -11.27 -2.10
C LYS A 255 12.08 -11.28 -2.53
N VAL A 256 12.90 -10.45 -1.90
CA VAL A 256 14.36 -10.43 -2.11
C VAL A 256 15.06 -10.19 -0.77
N ASN A 257 16.30 -10.64 -0.63
CA ASN A 257 17.11 -10.27 0.53
C ASN A 257 17.44 -8.77 0.52
N ILE A 258 17.71 -8.19 1.69
CA ILE A 258 18.07 -6.77 1.85
C ILE A 258 19.38 -6.39 1.12
N ASP A 259 20.22 -7.38 0.81
CA ASP A 259 21.44 -7.22 0.00
C ASP A 259 21.19 -7.37 -1.52
N GLY A 260 19.94 -7.54 -1.93
CA GLY A 260 19.53 -7.71 -3.33
C GLY A 260 19.65 -9.14 -3.86
N THR A 261 20.07 -10.11 -3.03
CA THR A 261 20.21 -11.50 -3.47
C THR A 261 18.92 -12.31 -3.32
N ASN A 262 18.87 -13.47 -4.00
CA ASN A 262 17.79 -14.46 -3.92
C ASN A 262 16.37 -13.91 -4.20
N PRO A 263 16.13 -13.21 -5.33
CA PRO A 263 14.78 -12.82 -5.70
C PRO A 263 13.89 -14.06 -5.91
N ARG A 264 12.72 -14.06 -5.28
CA ARG A 264 11.77 -15.17 -5.30
C ARG A 264 10.35 -14.66 -5.52
N GLN A 265 9.68 -15.23 -6.53
CA GLN A 265 8.26 -15.03 -6.75
C GLN A 265 7.45 -15.83 -5.72
N LEU A 266 6.46 -15.21 -5.08
CA LEU A 266 5.61 -15.85 -4.06
C LEU A 266 4.21 -16.18 -4.59
N THR A 267 3.69 -15.41 -5.55
CA THR A 267 2.35 -15.61 -6.14
C THR A 267 2.42 -15.93 -7.64
N HIS A 268 1.38 -16.59 -8.16
CA HIS A 268 1.23 -16.89 -9.60
C HIS A 268 -0.19 -16.62 -10.11
N LEU A 269 -0.92 -15.77 -9.39
CA LEU A 269 -2.36 -15.52 -9.57
C LEU A 269 -2.68 -14.02 -9.65
N GLY A 270 -1.66 -13.16 -9.57
CA GLY A 270 -1.83 -11.75 -9.28
C GLY A 270 -1.71 -11.45 -7.78
N GLY A 271 -1.12 -10.31 -7.46
CA GLY A 271 -1.03 -9.79 -6.09
C GLY A 271 -0.37 -8.42 -6.05
N GLU A 272 -0.95 -7.52 -5.25
CA GLU A 272 -0.50 -6.13 -5.09
C GLU A 272 -0.45 -5.75 -3.61
N ASP A 273 0.24 -4.65 -3.31
CA ASP A 273 0.37 -4.03 -1.98
C ASP A 273 0.60 -5.00 -0.81
N PRO A 274 1.69 -5.79 -0.83
CA PRO A 274 1.98 -6.74 0.22
C PRO A 274 2.39 -6.03 1.52
N SER A 275 2.05 -6.63 2.66
CA SER A 275 2.47 -6.19 3.99
C SER A 275 2.80 -7.39 4.88
N TRP A 276 3.83 -7.25 5.71
CA TRP A 276 4.23 -8.27 6.70
C TRP A 276 3.36 -8.20 7.95
N SER A 277 3.07 -9.35 8.55
CA SER A 277 2.63 -9.38 9.95
C SER A 277 3.76 -8.93 10.87
N PRO A 278 3.47 -8.34 12.06
CA PRO A 278 4.50 -7.84 12.96
C PRO A 278 5.45 -8.94 13.47
N ASP A 279 4.95 -10.18 13.54
CA ASP A 279 5.72 -11.36 13.93
C ASP A 279 6.47 -12.02 12.75
N GLY A 280 6.34 -11.48 11.54
CA GLY A 280 6.99 -11.96 10.31
C GLY A 280 6.48 -13.31 9.81
N LYS A 281 5.40 -13.86 10.38
CA LYS A 281 4.90 -15.20 10.03
C LYS A 281 3.86 -15.23 8.92
N TRP A 282 3.35 -14.07 8.52
CA TRP A 282 2.32 -13.93 7.50
C TRP A 282 2.61 -12.73 6.61
N ILE A 283 2.11 -12.82 5.38
CA ILE A 283 2.05 -11.74 4.41
C ILE A 283 0.58 -11.55 4.07
N ILE A 284 0.08 -10.33 4.15
CA ILE A 284 -1.22 -9.92 3.61
C ILE A 284 -1.01 -9.15 2.31
N PHE A 285 -1.92 -9.31 1.35
CA PHE A 285 -1.84 -8.63 0.06
C PHE A 285 -3.22 -8.54 -0.61
N SER A 286 -3.35 -7.61 -1.54
CA SER A 286 -4.52 -7.43 -2.40
C SER A 286 -4.51 -8.51 -3.48
N ASP A 287 -5.53 -9.36 -3.54
CA ASP A 287 -5.64 -10.48 -4.47
C ASP A 287 -6.24 -10.01 -5.80
N GLY A 288 -5.38 -9.85 -6.81
CA GLY A 288 -5.77 -9.41 -8.15
C GLY A 288 -6.81 -10.30 -8.85
N SER A 289 -7.00 -11.55 -8.41
CA SER A 289 -8.01 -12.46 -8.98
C SER A 289 -9.41 -12.28 -8.40
N THR A 290 -9.53 -11.72 -7.19
CA THR A 290 -10.82 -11.56 -6.49
C THR A 290 -11.16 -10.13 -6.10
N GLY A 291 -10.17 -9.24 -6.08
CA GLY A 291 -10.30 -7.90 -5.51
C GLY A 291 -10.41 -7.88 -3.98
N GLY A 292 -10.27 -9.02 -3.29
CA GLY A 292 -10.24 -9.10 -1.82
C GLY A 292 -8.81 -9.23 -1.28
N LEU A 293 -8.69 -9.49 0.02
CA LEU A 293 -7.42 -9.68 0.72
C LEU A 293 -7.11 -11.17 0.88
N SER A 294 -5.84 -11.50 0.73
CA SER A 294 -5.32 -12.85 0.97
C SER A 294 -4.13 -12.84 1.93
N LEU A 295 -3.97 -13.94 2.66
CA LEU A 295 -2.80 -14.25 3.48
C LEU A 295 -2.00 -15.39 2.88
N MET A 296 -0.69 -15.36 3.08
CA MET A 296 0.21 -16.49 2.86
C MET A 296 1.36 -16.47 3.85
N ARG A 297 2.10 -17.58 3.93
CA ARG A 297 3.39 -17.63 4.63
C ARG A 297 4.48 -16.92 3.80
N PRO A 298 5.58 -16.48 4.43
CA PRO A 298 6.72 -15.85 3.75
C PRO A 298 7.43 -16.71 2.71
N ASP A 299 7.14 -18.00 2.66
CA ASP A 299 7.63 -18.94 1.65
C ASP A 299 6.59 -19.21 0.54
N GLY A 300 5.48 -18.49 0.52
CA GLY A 300 4.37 -18.64 -0.44
C GLY A 300 3.39 -19.77 -0.10
N SER A 301 3.59 -20.52 0.98
CA SER A 301 2.69 -21.61 1.40
C SER A 301 1.48 -21.11 2.19
N ASP A 302 0.53 -22.00 2.47
CA ASP A 302 -0.64 -21.75 3.33
C ASP A 302 -1.46 -20.51 2.91
N TYR A 303 -1.70 -20.38 1.61
CA TYR A 303 -2.53 -19.32 1.05
C TYR A 303 -3.99 -19.42 1.52
N ARG A 304 -4.56 -18.29 1.95
CA ARG A 304 -5.91 -18.16 2.53
C ARG A 304 -6.55 -16.84 2.12
N LYS A 305 -7.79 -16.89 1.62
CA LYS A 305 -8.60 -15.68 1.41
C LYS A 305 -9.15 -15.18 2.74
N ILE A 306 -9.09 -13.87 2.96
CA ILE A 306 -9.62 -13.19 4.14
C ILE A 306 -10.91 -12.49 3.79
N THR A 307 -10.89 -11.68 2.75
CA THR A 307 -12.08 -11.08 2.16
C THR A 307 -12.23 -11.61 0.73
N SER A 308 -13.47 -11.68 0.26
CA SER A 308 -13.76 -12.08 -1.11
C SER A 308 -15.13 -11.57 -1.49
N TYR A 309 -15.27 -11.16 -2.73
CA TYR A 309 -16.51 -10.64 -3.29
C TYR A 309 -16.97 -11.57 -4.42
N GLU A 310 -18.26 -11.89 -4.44
CA GLU A 310 -18.90 -12.69 -5.50
C GLU A 310 -19.53 -11.81 -6.57
#